data_AF-A0A497A603-F1
#
_entry.id   AF-A0A497A603-F1
#
_cell.length_a   1.000
_cell.length_b   1.000
_cell.length_c   1.000
_cell.angle_alpha   90.00
_cell.angle_beta   90.00
_cell.angle_gamma   90.00
#
_symmetry.space_group_name_H-M   'P 1'
#
loop_
_entity.id
_entity.type
_entity.pdbx_description
1 polymer ?
#
loop_
_entity_poly.entity_id
_entity_poly.type
_entity_poly.pdbx_seq_one_letter_code
_entity_poly.pdbx_strand_id
1 'polypeptide(L)'
;MNFWRKEWNWKLMLRQPEFVTREMVEEVKPEVRANKRLDEALNVEFEAYDEGLSAQVMHIGPFEEEGATIARLHQFIQENGYEPHGLHHEIYLTDARKVPPEKLRTIIRQQIRKA
;
A
#
# COMPACT_ATOMS: atom_id res chain seq x y z
N MET A 1 -7.87 17.49 -13.49
CA MET A 1 -6.67 16.63 -13.51
C MET A 1 -5.79 17.11 -12.37
N ASN A 2 -5.70 16.34 -11.28
CA ASN A 2 -5.10 16.77 -10.01
C ASN A 2 -3.57 16.79 -10.13
N PHE A 3 -2.99 17.98 -10.31
CA PHE A 3 -1.57 18.19 -10.64
C PHE A 3 -0.59 17.65 -9.58
N TRP A 4 -1.01 17.54 -8.32
CA TRP A 4 -0.23 17.07 -7.17
C TRP A 4 0.09 15.57 -7.17
N ARG A 5 -0.68 14.72 -7.88
CA ARG A 5 -0.41 13.26 -7.91
C ARG A 5 0.84 12.88 -8.71
N LYS A 6 1.37 13.78 -9.55
CA LYS A 6 2.58 13.52 -10.36
C LYS A 6 3.87 13.48 -9.52
N GLU A 7 3.85 14.07 -8.33
CA GLU A 7 5.00 14.13 -7.44
C GLU A 7 5.04 12.96 -6.44
N TRP A 8 4.06 12.06 -6.52
CA TRP A 8 3.96 10.95 -5.60
C TRP A 8 5.06 9.93 -5.87
N ASN A 9 5.79 9.62 -4.81
CA ASN A 9 6.68 8.47 -4.76
C ASN A 9 5.93 7.34 -4.04
N TRP A 10 5.86 6.18 -4.68
CA TRP A 10 5.07 5.06 -4.18
C TRP A 10 5.82 3.75 -4.39
N LYS A 11 5.43 2.74 -3.60
CA LYS A 11 5.90 1.37 -3.71
C LYS A 11 4.69 0.45 -3.72
N LEU A 12 4.53 -0.31 -4.79
CA LEU A 12 3.50 -1.36 -4.86
C LEU A 12 4.07 -2.65 -4.28
N MET A 13 3.25 -3.31 -3.46
CA MET A 13 3.66 -4.52 -2.76
C MET A 13 2.59 -5.61 -2.91
N LEU A 14 3.04 -6.85 -3.00
CA LEU A 14 2.20 -8.05 -2.94
C LEU A 14 2.84 -9.04 -1.96
N ARG A 15 2.17 -9.28 -0.83
CA ARG A 15 2.65 -10.25 0.17
C ARG A 15 2.76 -11.64 -0.45
N GLN A 16 3.90 -12.29 -0.23
CA GLN A 16 4.13 -13.67 -0.63
C GLN A 16 3.93 -14.64 0.56
N PRO A 17 3.57 -15.91 0.29
CA PRO A 17 3.66 -16.98 1.28
C PRO A 17 5.08 -17.18 1.81
N GLU A 18 5.21 -17.70 3.03
CA GLU A 18 6.51 -17.86 3.72
C GLU A 18 7.49 -18.80 3.03
N PHE A 19 7.01 -19.73 2.19
CA PHE A 19 7.87 -20.66 1.46
C PHE A 19 8.56 -20.02 0.23
N VAL A 20 8.11 -18.82 -0.19
CA VAL A 20 8.72 -18.12 -1.32
C VAL A 20 10.04 -17.51 -0.88
N THR A 21 11.11 -17.80 -1.62
CA THR A 21 12.45 -17.28 -1.32
C THR A 21 12.91 -16.25 -2.35
N ARG A 22 13.97 -15.50 -2.01
CA ARG A 22 14.58 -14.54 -2.94
C ARG A 22 15.07 -15.24 -4.20
N GLU A 23 15.66 -16.43 -4.06
CA GLU A 23 16.21 -17.21 -5.16
C GLU A 23 15.12 -17.60 -6.16
N MET A 24 13.95 -18.04 -5.68
CA MET A 24 12.80 -18.37 -6.54
C MET A 24 12.34 -17.15 -7.37
N VAL A 25 12.33 -15.97 -6.76
CA VAL A 25 11.93 -14.72 -7.43
C VAL A 25 12.97 -14.28 -8.47
N GLU A 26 14.26 -14.31 -8.11
CA GLU A 26 15.33 -13.93 -9.05
C GLU A 26 15.45 -14.90 -10.23
N GLU A 27 15.20 -16.20 -10.00
CA GLU A 27 15.19 -17.21 -11.07
C GLU A 27 14.09 -16.97 -12.10
N VAL A 28 12.90 -16.55 -11.66
CA VAL A 28 11.73 -16.40 -12.57
C VAL A 28 11.66 -15.04 -13.26
N LYS A 29 12.32 -14.00 -12.74
CA LYS A 29 12.30 -12.63 -13.32
C LYS A 29 12.70 -12.60 -14.82
N PRO A 30 13.80 -13.23 -15.27
CA PRO A 30 14.16 -13.25 -16.69
C PRO A 30 13.15 -13.98 -17.57
N GLU A 31 12.57 -15.07 -17.07
CA GLU A 31 11.55 -15.84 -17.79
C GLU A 31 10.28 -14.99 -18.00
N VAL A 32 9.79 -14.34 -16.94
CA VAL A 32 8.62 -13.45 -17.01
C VAL A 32 8.88 -12.29 -17.97
N ARG A 33 10.05 -11.66 -17.89
CA ARG A 33 10.45 -10.61 -18.82
C ARG A 33 10.34 -11.09 -20.27
N ALA A 34 10.93 -12.25 -20.60
CA ALA A 34 10.94 -12.77 -21.96
C ALA A 34 9.53 -13.14 -22.45
N ASN A 35 8.77 -13.86 -21.62
CA ASN A 35 7.44 -14.38 -21.97
C ASN A 35 6.37 -13.29 -22.05
N LYS A 36 6.45 -12.26 -21.20
CA LYS A 36 5.49 -11.15 -21.14
C LYS A 36 5.95 -9.90 -21.86
N ARG A 37 7.21 -9.85 -22.32
CA ARG A 37 7.87 -8.66 -22.90
C ARG A 37 7.75 -7.46 -21.97
N LEU A 38 8.05 -7.68 -20.69
CA LEU A 38 7.90 -6.70 -19.62
C LEU A 38 9.25 -6.51 -18.93
N ASP A 39 9.99 -5.46 -19.32
CA ASP A 39 11.31 -5.17 -18.75
C ASP A 39 11.21 -4.80 -17.25
N GLU A 40 10.08 -4.21 -16.84
CA GLU A 40 9.78 -3.84 -15.45
C GLU A 40 9.74 -5.05 -14.50
N ALA A 41 9.58 -6.26 -15.02
CA ALA A 41 9.69 -7.48 -14.21
C ALA A 41 11.08 -7.57 -13.53
N LEU A 42 12.13 -7.02 -14.14
CA LEU A 42 13.46 -6.98 -13.53
C LEU A 42 13.57 -6.00 -12.36
N ASN A 43 12.67 -5.01 -12.26
CA ASN A 43 12.65 -4.01 -11.19
C ASN A 43 11.90 -4.51 -9.94
N VAL A 44 11.33 -5.71 -9.98
CA VAL A 44 10.65 -6.31 -8.82
C VAL A 44 11.70 -6.72 -7.79
N GLU A 45 11.57 -6.19 -6.59
CA GLU A 45 12.39 -6.55 -5.44
C GLU A 45 11.62 -7.49 -4.51
N PHE A 46 12.31 -8.52 -3.98
CA PHE A 46 11.79 -9.38 -2.92
C PHE A 46 12.42 -8.99 -1.59
N GLU A 47 11.60 -8.59 -0.62
CA GLU A 47 12.08 -8.11 0.67
C GLU A 47 11.17 -8.55 1.82
N ALA A 48 11.77 -8.65 3.01
CA ALA A 48 11.00 -8.68 4.23
C ALA A 48 10.60 -7.24 4.57
N TYR A 49 9.34 -7.05 4.97
CA TYR A 49 8.82 -5.76 5.37
C TYR A 49 8.20 -5.88 6.76
N ASP A 50 8.84 -5.30 7.77
CA ASP A 50 8.30 -5.12 9.10
C ASP A 50 7.73 -3.71 9.22
N GLU A 51 6.41 -3.62 9.23
CA GLU A 51 5.71 -2.35 9.34
C GLU A 51 5.74 -1.79 10.76
N GLY A 52 5.95 -2.62 11.79
CA GLY A 52 5.93 -2.17 13.18
C GLY A 52 4.55 -1.70 13.67
N LEU A 53 4.56 -0.87 14.73
CA LEU A 53 3.34 -0.38 15.36
C LEU A 53 2.62 0.62 14.45
N SER A 54 1.35 0.36 14.18
CA SER A 54 0.54 1.14 13.25
C SER A 54 -0.90 1.28 13.74
N ALA A 55 -1.55 2.37 13.34
CA ALA A 55 -2.99 2.54 13.42
C ALA A 55 -3.60 2.35 12.03
N GLN A 56 -4.83 1.82 11.95
CA GLN A 56 -5.51 1.60 10.68
C GLN A 56 -7.02 1.83 10.77
N VAL A 57 -7.62 2.14 9.62
CA VAL A 57 -9.06 2.33 9.47
C VAL A 57 -9.50 1.81 8.09
N MET A 58 -10.73 1.30 8.01
CA MET A 58 -11.34 0.95 6.73
C MET A 58 -11.95 2.21 6.11
N HIS A 59 -11.52 2.55 4.89
CA HIS A 59 -12.23 3.45 4.01
C HIS A 59 -13.20 2.66 3.12
N ILE A 60 -14.44 3.14 3.00
CA ILE A 60 -15.43 2.63 2.07
C ILE A 60 -15.92 3.79 1.22
N GLY A 61 -15.62 3.77 -0.07
CA GLY A 61 -15.93 4.87 -0.98
C GLY A 61 -14.80 5.21 -1.96
N PRO A 62 -14.98 6.27 -2.77
CA PRO A 62 -14.00 6.71 -3.75
C PRO A 62 -12.68 7.18 -3.11
N PHE A 63 -11.55 6.92 -3.78
CA PHE A 63 -10.22 7.32 -3.31
C PHE A 63 -10.08 8.84 -3.07
N GLU A 64 -10.83 9.65 -3.81
CA GLU A 64 -10.88 11.11 -3.64
C GLU A 64 -11.44 11.56 -2.29
N GLU A 65 -12.21 10.70 -1.61
CA GLU A 65 -12.86 10.98 -0.31
C GLU A 65 -12.07 10.44 0.88
N GLU A 66 -10.93 9.78 0.65
CA GLU A 66 -10.08 9.21 1.71
C GLU A 66 -9.54 10.27 2.67
N GLY A 67 -9.43 11.53 2.25
CA GLY A 67 -8.93 12.63 3.07
C GLY A 67 -9.64 12.77 4.43
N ALA A 68 -10.97 12.61 4.45
CA ALA A 68 -11.74 12.65 5.70
C ALA A 68 -11.44 11.43 6.60
N THR A 69 -11.19 10.27 6.00
CA THR A 69 -10.85 9.04 6.71
C THR A 69 -9.44 9.12 7.31
N ILE A 70 -8.48 9.66 6.55
CA ILE A 70 -7.10 9.91 7.00
C ILE A 70 -7.10 10.92 8.17
N ALA A 71 -7.83 12.03 8.04
CA ALA A 71 -7.92 13.03 9.11
C ALA A 71 -8.45 12.44 10.42
N ARG A 72 -9.50 11.61 10.33
CA ARG A 72 -10.05 10.89 11.49
C ARG A 72 -9.04 9.90 12.10
N LEU A 73 -8.28 9.19 11.26
CA LEU A 73 -7.22 8.30 11.74
C LEU A 73 -6.15 9.10 12.50
N HIS A 74 -5.69 10.23 11.96
CA HIS A 74 -4.67 11.07 12.60
C HIS A 74 -5.16 11.69 13.91
N GLN A 75 -6.42 12.11 13.98
CA GLN A 75 -7.03 12.55 15.23
C GLN A 75 -7.02 11.43 16.27
N PHE A 76 -7.44 10.22 15.90
CA PHE A 76 -7.40 9.06 16.80
C PHE A 76 -5.98 8.75 17.30
N ILE A 77 -4.97 8.83 16.41
CA ILE A 77 -3.56 8.62 16.77
C ILE A 77 -3.13 9.62 17.86
N GLN A 78 -3.42 10.90 17.66
CA GLN A 78 -3.06 11.97 18.60
C GLN A 78 -3.78 11.84 19.94
N GLU A 79 -5.09 11.57 19.91
CA GLU A 79 -5.91 11.39 21.13
C GLU A 79 -5.43 10.22 22.01
N ASN A 80 -4.72 9.24 21.42
CA ASN A 80 -4.17 8.10 22.13
C ASN A 80 -2.69 8.28 22.55
N GLY A 81 -2.13 9.49 22.43
CA GLY A 81 -0.75 9.79 22.85
C GLY A 81 0.33 9.30 21.89
N TYR A 82 -0.01 9.17 20.61
CA TYR A 82 0.93 8.81 19.54
C TYR A 82 1.02 9.92 18.50
N GLU A 83 2.03 9.85 17.64
CA GLU A 83 2.14 10.67 16.45
C GLU A 83 2.36 9.79 15.19
N PRO A 84 1.89 10.24 14.02
CA PRO A 84 2.22 9.60 12.75
C PRO A 84 3.73 9.52 12.55
N HIS A 85 4.19 8.37 12.08
CA HIS A 85 5.58 8.10 11.76
C HIS A 85 5.65 7.34 10.43
N GLY A 86 6.78 7.40 9.72
CA GLY A 86 7.01 6.58 8.53
C GLY A 86 6.07 6.86 7.36
N LEU A 87 5.80 5.83 6.56
CA LEU A 87 5.05 5.96 5.30
C LEU A 87 3.56 5.69 5.50
N HIS A 88 2.73 6.40 4.73
CA HIS A 88 1.32 6.07 4.56
C HIS A 88 1.18 4.80 3.72
N HIS A 89 0.30 3.89 4.14
CA HIS A 89 0.13 2.58 3.51
C HIS A 89 -1.35 2.29 3.25
N GLU A 90 -1.66 1.98 2.00
CA GLU A 90 -3.00 1.58 1.54
C GLU A 90 -3.03 0.11 1.13
N ILE A 91 -4.04 -0.63 1.58
CA ILE A 91 -4.31 -2.00 1.16
C ILE A 91 -5.65 -2.05 0.43
N TYR A 92 -5.60 -2.18 -0.88
CA TYR A 92 -6.79 -2.28 -1.74
C TYR A 92 -7.40 -3.68 -1.67
N LEU A 93 -8.56 -3.81 -1.03
CA LEU A 93 -9.25 -5.10 -0.87
C LEU A 93 -10.20 -5.42 -2.03
N THR A 94 -10.58 -4.41 -2.80
CA THR A 94 -11.48 -4.53 -3.94
C THR A 94 -10.79 -4.12 -5.22
N ASP A 95 -11.03 -4.85 -6.31
CA ASP A 95 -10.58 -4.44 -7.65
C ASP A 95 -11.45 -3.28 -8.15
N ALA A 96 -10.86 -2.09 -8.27
CA ALA A 96 -11.55 -0.88 -8.67
C ALA A 96 -12.16 -0.92 -10.09
N ARG A 97 -11.78 -1.92 -10.90
CA ARG A 97 -12.37 -2.14 -12.23
C ARG A 97 -13.66 -2.98 -12.17
N LYS A 98 -13.95 -3.60 -11.03
CA LYS A 98 -15.05 -4.58 -10.86
C LYS A 98 -16.16 -4.10 -9.95
N VAL A 99 -15.90 -3.12 -9.09
CA VAL A 99 -16.89 -2.59 -8.15
C VAL A 99 -17.12 -1.10 -8.39
N PRO A 100 -18.34 -0.59 -8.18
CA PRO A 100 -18.60 0.83 -8.30
C PRO A 100 -17.91 1.60 -7.15
N PRO A 101 -17.58 2.90 -7.34
CA PRO A 101 -16.76 3.67 -6.40
C PRO A 101 -17.24 3.64 -4.94
N GLU A 102 -18.55 3.66 -4.70
CA GLU A 102 -19.16 3.64 -3.37
C GLU A 102 -19.01 2.30 -2.62
N LYS A 103 -18.53 1.26 -3.31
CA LYS A 103 -18.26 -0.07 -2.74
C LYS A 103 -16.77 -0.41 -2.67
N LEU A 104 -15.90 0.52 -3.08
CA LEU A 104 -14.45 0.34 -2.92
C LEU A 104 -14.12 0.21 -1.44
N ARG A 105 -13.20 -0.70 -1.11
CA ARG A 105 -12.72 -0.93 0.25
C ARG A 105 -11.21 -0.85 0.27
N THR A 106 -10.69 0.14 0.98
CA THR A 106 -9.26 0.37 1.19
C THR A 106 -8.98 0.36 2.68
N ILE A 107 -8.03 -0.43 3.16
CA ILE A 107 -7.49 -0.22 4.51
C ILE A 107 -6.46 0.90 4.39
N ILE A 108 -6.67 1.98 5.14
CA ILE A 108 -5.70 3.04 5.32
C ILE A 108 -4.94 2.76 6.61
N ARG A 109 -3.61 2.74 6.54
CA ARG A 109 -2.73 2.44 7.66
C ARG A 109 -1.61 3.46 7.73
N GLN A 110 -1.31 3.89 8.95
CA GLN A 110 -0.26 4.84 9.27
C GLN A 110 0.59 4.24 10.40
N GLN A 111 1.90 4.13 10.17
CA GLN A 111 2.86 3.81 11.22
C GLN A 111 2.82 4.89 12.31
N ILE A 112 3.00 4.49 13.57
CA ILE A 112 2.92 5.39 14.72
C ILE A 112 4.06 5.17 15.70
N ARG A 113 4.38 6.21 16.45
CA ARG A 113 5.29 6.14 17.61
C ARG A 113 4.74 6.97 18.75
N LYS A 114 5.24 6.74 19.97
CA LYS A 114 4.88 7.60 21.11
C LYS A 114 5.31 9.03 20.80
N ALA A 115 4.42 9.98 21.11
CA ALA A 115 4.71 11.40 21.07
C ALA A 115 5.75 11.78 22.14
#